data_AF-A0A928YEL1-F1
#
_entry.id   AF-A0A928YEL1-F1
#
_cell.length_a   1.000
_cell.length_b   1.000
_cell.length_c   1.000
_cell.angle_alpha   90.00
_cell.angle_beta   90.00
_cell.angle_gamma   90.00
#
_symmetry.space_group_name_H-M   'P 1'
#
loop_
_entity.id
_entity.type
_entity.pdbx_description
1 polymer ?
#
loop_
_entity_poly.entity_id
_entity_poly.type
_entity_poly.pdbx_seq_one_letter_code
_entity_poly.pdbx_strand_id
1 'polypeptide(L)'
;MKAIDYLKYLKGGYFKKKILLIAIVLGMTTVLVQCDLVYHSQRWPENERKTEDRMFSLQQTIGNGLGSGELTHNEAQTFLIKLDNLRRDYTVLRERKTTQKEWDPIITKLDELEGEIKKVRAYPSRIDETQFSDRMFLLQQTIGNGLGSGELTPNESQAFMTKLDNLRRDYTVLRERKTTQKEWDPLIATLNELEGEVKKVRAYPSRIDETRLEDWMIVLQRKIDDGMLIGRLPRVRGRDFQLRLDEVRREFLQRIKGQPLTSDEKGEISGRLDTLESDINNFW
;
A
#
# COMPACT_ATOMS: atom_id res chain seq x y z
N MET A 1 -28.92 57.50 91.92
CA MET A 1 -27.68 56.78 92.27
C MET A 1 -27.45 55.69 91.23
N LYS A 2 -26.30 55.71 90.54
CA LYS A 2 -25.70 54.64 89.69
C LYS A 2 -26.45 54.17 88.43
N ALA A 3 -26.34 54.93 87.33
CA ALA A 3 -26.42 54.38 85.96
C ALA A 3 -25.79 55.28 84.87
N ILE A 4 -25.08 56.35 85.23
CA ILE A 4 -24.56 57.35 84.27
C ILE A 4 -23.03 57.21 84.05
N ASP A 5 -22.33 56.37 84.82
CA ASP A 5 -20.86 56.26 84.74
C ASP A 5 -20.33 55.20 83.75
N TYR A 6 -21.19 54.40 83.09
CA TYR A 6 -20.69 53.40 82.12
C TYR A 6 -20.40 53.95 80.71
N LEU A 7 -20.82 55.18 80.40
CA LEU A 7 -20.60 55.79 79.07
C LEU A 7 -19.39 56.74 79.00
N LYS A 8 -18.59 56.85 80.07
CA LYS A 8 -17.38 57.68 80.08
C LYS A 8 -16.07 56.92 79.87
N TYR A 9 -16.11 55.59 79.75
CA TYR A 9 -14.92 54.72 79.69
C TYR A 9 -14.58 54.14 78.29
N LEU A 10 -15.24 54.61 77.22
CA LEU A 10 -14.95 54.19 75.84
C LEU A 10 -14.37 55.32 74.98
N LYS A 11 -13.53 56.16 75.59
CA LYS A 11 -12.77 57.22 74.89
C LYS A 11 -11.28 56.99 75.08
N GLY A 12 -10.78 55.89 74.53
CA GLY A 12 -9.36 55.56 74.52
C GLY A 12 -8.97 55.01 73.16
N GLY A 13 -7.99 55.65 72.50
CA GLY A 13 -7.49 55.33 71.16
C GLY A 13 -6.96 53.90 70.93
N TYR A 14 -7.15 53.00 71.89
CA TYR A 14 -6.85 51.58 71.82
C TYR A 14 -7.84 50.79 70.94
N PHE A 15 -9.11 51.22 70.87
CA PHE A 15 -10.13 50.52 70.09
C PHE A 15 -9.98 50.75 68.57
N LYS A 16 -9.55 51.95 68.16
CA LYS A 16 -9.30 52.27 66.75
C LYS A 16 -8.13 51.47 66.17
N LYS A 17 -7.06 51.24 66.95
CA LYS A 17 -5.91 50.42 66.50
C LYS A 17 -6.25 48.93 66.39
N LYS A 18 -7.05 48.38 67.31
CA LYS A 18 -7.48 46.96 67.24
C LYS A 18 -8.50 46.70 66.12
N ILE A 19 -9.43 47.62 65.87
CA ILE A 19 -10.36 47.51 64.73
C ILE A 19 -9.62 47.64 63.39
N LEU A 20 -8.62 48.53 63.29
CA LEU A 20 -7.79 48.65 62.09
C LEU A 20 -6.95 47.38 61.85
N LEU A 21 -6.39 46.77 62.91
CA LEU A 21 -5.65 45.51 62.81
C LEU A 21 -6.53 44.33 62.39
N ILE A 22 -7.76 44.23 62.93
CA ILE A 22 -8.72 43.18 62.55
C ILE A 22 -9.19 43.37 61.11
N ALA A 23 -9.40 44.62 60.66
CA ALA A 23 -9.75 44.92 59.27
C ALA A 23 -8.62 44.60 58.28
N ILE A 24 -7.35 44.84 58.66
CA ILE A 24 -6.19 44.50 57.83
C ILE A 24 -5.98 42.98 57.77
N VAL A 25 -6.18 42.26 58.88
CA VAL A 25 -6.06 40.79 58.89
C VAL A 25 -7.20 40.12 58.11
N LEU A 26 -8.44 40.63 58.19
CA LEU A 26 -9.57 40.16 57.37
C LEU A 26 -9.45 40.55 55.88
N GLY A 27 -8.82 41.69 55.59
CA GLY A 27 -8.45 42.09 54.23
C GLY A 27 -7.35 41.19 53.64
N MET A 28 -6.35 40.80 54.45
CA MET A 28 -5.27 39.91 54.02
C MET A 28 -5.75 38.45 53.86
N THR A 29 -6.69 37.97 54.68
CA THR A 29 -7.27 36.63 54.46
C THR A 29 -8.25 36.58 53.28
N THR A 30 -8.94 37.67 52.95
CA THR A 30 -9.75 37.73 51.72
C THR A 30 -8.90 37.86 50.46
N VAL A 31 -7.74 38.54 50.54
CA VAL A 31 -6.76 38.58 49.43
C VAL A 31 -6.01 37.25 49.26
N LEU A 32 -5.69 36.55 50.35
CA LEU A 32 -5.03 35.22 50.26
C LEU A 32 -5.99 34.09 49.87
N VAL A 33 -7.28 34.15 50.22
CA VAL A 33 -8.29 33.21 49.71
C VAL A 33 -8.67 33.51 48.25
N GLN A 34 -8.40 34.73 47.76
CA GLN A 34 -8.49 35.06 46.33
C GLN A 34 -7.22 34.73 45.53
N CYS A 35 -6.08 34.48 46.17
CA CYS A 35 -4.87 34.02 45.46
C CYS A 35 -4.89 32.52 45.10
N ASP A 36 -5.70 31.69 45.76
CA ASP A 36 -5.84 30.27 45.40
C ASP A 36 -7.08 29.96 44.53
N LEU A 37 -8.05 30.88 44.45
CA LEU A 37 -9.25 30.74 43.60
C LEU A 37 -9.18 31.51 42.27
N VAL A 38 -8.13 32.30 42.07
CA VAL A 38 -7.82 33.02 40.82
C VAL A 38 -6.59 32.40 40.13
N TYR A 39 -6.40 31.08 40.24
CA TYR A 39 -5.94 30.35 39.06
C TYR A 39 -7.11 30.32 38.08
N HIS A 40 -7.28 31.44 37.37
CA HIS A 40 -8.05 31.49 36.14
C HIS A 40 -7.66 30.28 35.31
N SER A 41 -8.58 29.31 35.17
CA SER A 41 -8.56 28.34 34.08
C SER A 41 -8.74 29.13 32.79
N GLN A 42 -7.67 29.77 32.36
CA GLN A 42 -7.62 30.56 31.15
C GLN A 42 -7.60 29.53 30.02
N ARG A 43 -8.72 29.39 29.32
CA ARG A 43 -8.80 28.64 28.06
C ARG A 43 -7.78 29.27 27.13
N TRP A 44 -6.68 28.58 26.84
CA TRP A 44 -5.53 29.10 26.10
C TRP A 44 -5.82 29.13 24.59
N PRO A 45 -6.36 30.23 24.04
CA PRO A 45 -6.82 30.25 22.65
C PRO A 45 -5.64 30.20 21.69
N GLU A 46 -4.46 30.62 22.16
CA GLU A 46 -3.23 30.66 21.40
C GLU A 46 -2.65 29.25 21.16
N ASN A 47 -2.61 28.38 22.18
CA ASN A 47 -2.17 27.00 21.97
C ASN A 47 -3.16 26.23 21.11
N GLU A 48 -4.46 26.47 21.31
CA GLU A 48 -5.53 25.86 20.52
C GLU A 48 -5.32 26.20 19.04
N ARG A 49 -5.26 27.51 18.70
CA ARG A 49 -5.00 27.97 17.32
C ARG A 49 -3.68 27.47 16.77
N LYS A 50 -2.58 27.59 17.53
CA LYS A 50 -1.25 27.13 17.10
C LYS A 50 -1.25 25.64 16.78
N THR A 51 -1.93 24.82 17.59
CA THR A 51 -2.00 23.37 17.36
C THR A 51 -2.85 23.06 16.12
N GLU A 52 -4.00 23.74 15.94
CA GLU A 52 -4.84 23.62 14.75
C GLU A 52 -4.08 24.01 13.47
N ASP A 53 -3.43 25.17 13.47
CA ASP A 53 -2.64 25.68 12.33
C ASP A 53 -1.52 24.71 11.95
N ARG A 54 -0.83 24.14 12.94
CA ARG A 54 0.22 23.14 12.68
C ARG A 54 -0.35 21.84 12.12
N MET A 55 -1.46 21.34 12.66
CA MET A 55 -2.09 20.14 12.14
C MET A 55 -2.58 20.34 10.70
N PHE A 56 -3.12 21.51 10.38
CA PHE A 56 -3.52 21.87 9.03
C PHE A 56 -2.33 21.97 8.07
N SER A 57 -1.27 22.68 8.49
CA SER A 57 -0.02 22.80 7.73
C SER A 57 0.61 21.44 7.45
N LEU A 58 0.63 20.53 8.43
CA LEU A 58 1.13 19.16 8.24
C LEU A 58 0.26 18.37 7.27
N GLN A 59 -1.06 18.48 7.34
CA GLN A 59 -1.95 17.83 6.38
C GLN A 59 -1.70 18.34 4.95
N GLN A 60 -1.56 19.65 4.77
CA GLN A 60 -1.19 20.23 3.47
C GLN A 60 0.19 19.74 3.01
N THR A 61 1.15 19.69 3.92
CA THR A 61 2.51 19.23 3.63
C THR A 61 2.53 17.76 3.18
N ILE A 62 1.73 16.91 3.83
CA ILE A 62 1.55 15.51 3.43
C ILE A 62 0.88 15.43 2.05
N GLY A 63 -0.21 16.17 1.84
CA GLY A 63 -0.93 16.21 0.57
C GLY A 63 -0.06 16.71 -0.59
N ASN A 64 0.73 17.76 -0.35
CA ASN A 64 1.69 18.30 -1.32
C ASN A 64 2.81 17.30 -1.60
N GLY A 65 3.37 16.66 -0.56
CA GLY A 65 4.39 15.62 -0.71
C GLY A 65 3.89 14.41 -1.50
N LEU A 66 2.64 14.00 -1.28
CA LEU A 66 1.99 12.95 -2.06
C LEU A 66 1.75 13.40 -3.51
N GLY A 67 1.25 14.63 -3.71
CA GLY A 67 0.98 15.18 -5.04
C GLY A 67 2.24 15.49 -5.87
N SER A 68 3.36 15.80 -5.21
CA SER A 68 4.67 15.99 -5.84
C SER A 68 5.45 14.68 -6.03
N GLY A 69 5.02 13.59 -5.38
CA GLY A 69 5.71 12.31 -5.41
C GLY A 69 6.96 12.24 -4.53
N GLU A 70 7.10 13.16 -3.57
CA GLU A 70 8.12 13.12 -2.51
C GLU A 70 7.74 12.19 -1.36
N LEU A 71 6.46 11.82 -1.26
CA LEU A 71 5.92 10.82 -0.36
C LEU A 71 5.21 9.74 -1.16
N THR A 72 5.44 8.48 -0.79
CA THR A 72 4.63 7.35 -1.28
C THR A 72 3.24 7.35 -0.64
N HIS A 73 2.29 6.61 -1.22
CA HIS A 73 0.96 6.45 -0.63
C HIS A 73 1.00 5.87 0.80
N ASN A 74 1.87 4.88 1.03
CA ASN A 74 2.03 4.25 2.34
C ASN A 74 2.66 5.18 3.39
N GLU A 75 3.66 5.99 3.00
CA GLU A 75 4.24 7.01 3.88
C GLU A 75 3.22 8.11 4.21
N ALA A 76 2.52 8.61 3.20
CA ALA A 76 1.45 9.59 3.39
C ALA A 76 0.38 9.04 4.33
N GLN A 77 -0.05 7.78 4.15
CA GLN A 77 -1.04 7.14 5.01
C GLN A 77 -0.52 6.95 6.44
N THR A 78 0.75 6.58 6.61
CA THR A 78 1.39 6.47 7.93
C THR A 78 1.40 7.81 8.66
N PHE A 79 1.75 8.90 7.97
CA PHE A 79 1.73 10.24 8.55
C PHE A 79 0.32 10.74 8.83
N LEU A 80 -0.66 10.43 7.98
CA LEU A 80 -2.07 10.74 8.23
C LEU A 80 -2.62 10.00 9.45
N ILE A 81 -2.24 8.73 9.67
CA ILE A 81 -2.63 7.98 10.88
C ILE A 81 -2.01 8.61 12.13
N LYS A 82 -0.72 8.99 12.09
CA LYS A 82 -0.06 9.69 13.19
C LYS A 82 -0.77 11.02 13.49
N LEU A 83 -1.07 11.80 12.45
CA LEU A 83 -1.78 13.08 12.58
C LEU A 83 -3.22 12.91 13.12
N ASP A 84 -3.93 11.86 12.73
CA ASP A 84 -5.27 11.56 13.25
C ASP A 84 -5.24 11.19 14.73
N ASN A 85 -4.24 10.43 15.17
CA ASN A 85 -4.04 10.16 16.59
C ASN A 85 -3.77 11.46 17.38
N LEU A 86 -2.97 12.38 16.82
CA LEU A 86 -2.77 13.70 17.43
C LEU A 86 -4.05 14.54 17.46
N ARG A 87 -4.91 14.46 16.45
CA ARG A 87 -6.22 15.12 16.48
C ARG A 87 -7.12 14.59 17.59
N ARG A 88 -7.08 13.30 17.87
CA ARG A 88 -7.83 12.72 19.00
C ARG A 88 -7.28 13.24 20.33
N ASP A 89 -5.95 13.24 20.51
CA ASP A 89 -5.29 13.82 21.69
C ASP A 89 -5.67 15.31 21.86
N TYR A 90 -5.69 16.06 20.76
CA TYR A 90 -6.11 17.47 20.72
C TYR A 90 -7.55 17.67 21.18
N THR A 91 -8.50 16.88 20.65
CA THR A 91 -9.92 17.01 21.01
C THR A 91 -10.13 16.79 22.51
N VAL A 92 -9.43 15.82 23.11
CA VAL A 92 -9.46 15.58 24.56
C VAL A 92 -8.93 16.78 25.34
N LEU A 93 -7.82 17.39 24.90
CA LEU A 93 -7.24 18.57 25.55
C LEU A 93 -8.12 19.82 25.40
N ARG A 94 -8.83 19.94 24.27
CA ARG A 94 -9.72 21.05 23.94
C ARG A 94 -11.02 21.03 24.73
N GLU A 95 -11.58 19.83 24.95
CA GLU A 95 -12.88 19.66 25.62
C GLU A 95 -12.80 19.81 27.15
N ARG A 96 -11.60 19.71 27.74
CA ARG A 96 -11.39 19.80 29.18
C ARG A 96 -10.62 21.06 29.59
N LYS A 97 -10.71 21.43 30.86
CA LYS A 97 -9.82 22.47 31.43
C LYS A 97 -8.41 21.91 31.53
N THR A 98 -7.47 22.51 30.82
CA THR A 98 -6.06 22.10 30.77
C THR A 98 -5.13 23.24 31.16
N THR A 99 -3.94 22.86 31.61
CA THR A 99 -2.80 23.73 31.91
C THR A 99 -1.90 23.87 30.69
N GLN A 100 -1.11 24.94 30.62
CA GLN A 100 -0.12 25.14 29.55
C GLN A 100 0.79 23.91 29.38
N LYS A 101 1.25 23.33 30.49
CA LYS A 101 2.14 22.16 30.50
C LYS A 101 1.52 20.91 29.88
N GLU A 102 0.19 20.80 29.88
CA GLU A 102 -0.50 19.67 29.24
C GLU A 102 -0.55 19.79 27.70
N TRP A 103 -0.25 20.96 27.14
CA TRP A 103 -0.09 21.16 25.70
C TRP A 103 1.32 20.83 25.20
N ASP A 104 2.33 20.83 26.07
CA ASP A 104 3.72 20.54 25.66
C ASP A 104 3.88 19.17 24.95
N PRO A 105 3.22 18.08 25.39
CA PRO A 105 3.34 16.79 24.72
C PRO A 105 2.81 16.80 23.28
N ILE A 106 1.66 17.42 23.01
CA ILE A 106 1.09 17.43 21.65
C ILE A 106 1.89 18.33 20.72
N ILE A 107 2.39 19.46 21.23
CA ILE A 107 3.28 20.36 20.48
C ILE A 107 4.56 19.61 20.11
N THR A 108 5.17 18.90 21.05
CA THR A 108 6.39 18.11 20.83
C THR A 108 6.16 17.01 19.79
N LYS A 109 5.06 16.26 19.88
CA LYS A 109 4.73 15.24 18.88
C LYS A 109 4.49 15.83 17.48
N LEU A 110 3.93 17.04 17.40
CA LEU A 110 3.78 17.76 16.12
C LEU A 110 5.14 18.18 15.55
N ASP A 111 6.07 18.66 16.39
CA ASP A 111 7.46 18.97 16.00
C ASP A 111 8.19 17.71 15.49
N GLU A 112 8.03 16.59 16.19
CA GLU A 112 8.60 15.30 15.81
C GLU A 112 8.03 14.83 14.47
N LEU A 113 6.71 14.85 14.30
CA LEU A 113 6.05 14.47 13.05
C LEU A 113 6.48 15.37 11.89
N GLU A 114 6.58 16.68 12.11
CA GLU A 114 7.12 17.61 11.12
C GLU A 114 8.56 17.26 10.74
N GLY A 115 9.40 16.94 11.73
CA GLY A 115 10.78 16.52 11.54
C GLY A 115 10.90 15.20 10.77
N GLU A 116 10.06 14.21 11.06
CA GLU A 116 9.98 12.95 10.32
C GLU A 116 9.58 13.19 8.86
N ILE A 117 8.53 13.99 8.62
CA ILE A 117 8.08 14.33 7.27
C ILE A 117 9.19 15.06 6.50
N LYS A 118 9.86 16.03 7.13
CA LYS A 118 11.01 16.73 6.50
C LYS A 118 12.14 15.76 6.17
N LYS A 119 12.45 14.81 7.04
CA LYS A 119 13.50 13.81 6.79
C LYS A 119 13.12 12.89 5.64
N VAL A 120 11.90 12.35 5.62
CA VAL A 120 11.42 11.49 4.53
C VAL A 120 11.36 12.26 3.22
N ARG A 121 10.85 13.51 3.21
CA ARG A 121 10.85 14.33 2.00
C ARG A 121 12.24 14.75 1.53
N ALA A 122 13.21 14.90 2.43
CA ALA A 122 14.61 15.19 2.09
C ALA A 122 15.35 13.96 1.55
N TYR A 123 14.92 12.77 1.95
CA TYR A 123 15.44 11.48 1.52
C TYR A 123 14.25 10.59 1.15
N PRO A 124 13.53 10.89 0.06
CA PRO A 124 12.35 10.13 -0.33
C PRO A 124 12.74 8.67 -0.35
N SER A 125 12.11 7.88 0.52
CA SER A 125 12.37 6.45 0.56
C SER A 125 12.09 5.98 -0.84
N ARG A 126 13.14 5.44 -1.46
CA ARG A 126 13.05 4.73 -2.73
C ARG A 126 11.79 3.89 -2.65
N ILE A 127 10.83 4.26 -3.50
CA ILE A 127 9.95 3.39 -4.27
C ILE A 127 10.29 1.94 -4.00
N ASP A 128 9.31 1.10 -3.70
CA ASP A 128 9.52 -0.32 -3.39
C ASP A 128 10.25 -1.05 -4.54
N GLU A 129 11.56 -0.80 -4.64
CA GLU A 129 12.48 -1.21 -5.71
C GLU A 129 12.57 -2.72 -5.70
N THR A 130 12.45 -3.29 -4.51
CA THR A 130 12.28 -4.70 -4.21
C THR A 130 11.01 -5.24 -4.85
N GLN A 131 9.84 -4.65 -4.58
CA GLN A 131 8.60 -5.10 -5.22
C GLN A 131 8.64 -4.97 -6.74
N PHE A 132 9.21 -3.90 -7.30
CA PHE A 132 9.30 -3.73 -8.75
C PHE A 132 10.22 -4.78 -9.39
N SER A 133 11.39 -5.01 -8.80
CA SER A 133 12.34 -6.05 -9.21
C SER A 133 11.74 -7.44 -9.09
N ASP A 134 11.10 -7.75 -7.96
CA ASP A 134 10.47 -9.05 -7.70
C ASP A 134 9.34 -9.33 -8.69
N ARG A 135 8.52 -8.33 -9.02
CA ARG A 135 7.47 -8.45 -10.03
C ARG A 135 8.04 -8.69 -11.43
N MET A 136 9.10 -7.98 -11.84
CA MET A 136 9.77 -8.27 -13.11
C MET A 136 10.32 -9.70 -13.15
N PHE A 137 10.86 -10.20 -12.04
CA PHE A 137 11.34 -11.56 -11.92
C PHE A 137 10.20 -12.59 -12.03
N LEU A 138 9.10 -12.38 -11.28
CA LEU A 138 7.91 -13.22 -11.35
C LEU A 138 7.28 -13.21 -12.75
N LEU A 139 7.26 -12.07 -13.42
CA LEU A 139 6.74 -11.94 -14.78
C LEU A 139 7.62 -12.71 -15.78
N GLN A 140 8.95 -12.65 -15.64
CA GLN A 140 9.86 -13.48 -16.44
C GLN A 140 9.58 -14.97 -16.24
N GLN A 141 9.44 -15.42 -14.99
CA GLN A 141 9.07 -16.80 -14.70
C GLN A 141 7.71 -17.17 -15.31
N THR A 142 6.76 -16.26 -15.23
CA THR A 142 5.41 -16.43 -15.79
C THR A 142 5.44 -16.60 -17.31
N ILE A 143 6.24 -15.80 -18.01
CA ILE A 143 6.44 -15.91 -19.46
C ILE A 143 7.15 -17.23 -19.80
N GLY A 144 8.20 -17.60 -19.06
CA GLY A 144 8.92 -18.85 -19.26
C GLY A 144 8.05 -20.09 -19.03
N ASN A 145 7.23 -20.06 -17.97
CA ASN A 145 6.25 -21.11 -17.68
C ASN A 145 5.18 -21.17 -18.77
N GLY A 146 4.66 -20.03 -19.23
CA GLY A 146 3.69 -19.98 -20.32
C GLY A 146 4.24 -20.52 -21.64
N LEU A 147 5.53 -20.28 -21.94
CA LEU A 147 6.20 -20.90 -23.08
C LEU A 147 6.36 -22.42 -22.88
N GLY A 148 6.78 -22.85 -21.69
CA GLY A 148 7.00 -24.26 -21.35
C GLY A 148 5.71 -25.09 -21.28
N SER A 149 4.58 -24.48 -20.91
CA SER A 149 3.25 -25.10 -20.90
C SER A 149 2.51 -24.96 -22.24
N GLY A 150 3.04 -24.21 -23.20
CA GLY A 150 2.42 -23.99 -24.51
C GLY A 150 1.35 -22.89 -24.54
N GLU A 151 1.05 -22.27 -23.41
CA GLU A 151 0.11 -21.14 -23.28
C GLU A 151 0.58 -19.87 -24.01
N LEU A 152 1.90 -19.75 -24.28
CA LEU A 152 2.51 -18.70 -25.10
C LEU A 152 3.26 -19.31 -26.30
N THR A 153 3.18 -18.66 -27.46
CA THR A 153 4.08 -18.93 -28.60
C THR A 153 5.52 -18.50 -28.28
N PRO A 154 6.53 -19.04 -28.99
CA PRO A 154 7.88 -18.47 -28.97
C PRO A 154 7.92 -16.97 -29.34
N ASN A 155 7.08 -16.53 -30.29
CA ASN A 155 7.04 -15.14 -30.72
C ASN A 155 6.39 -14.19 -29.69
N GLU A 156 5.32 -14.63 -29.03
CA GLU A 156 4.67 -13.90 -27.92
C GLU A 156 5.59 -13.85 -26.71
N SER A 157 6.22 -14.98 -26.36
CA SER A 157 7.25 -15.04 -25.32
C SER A 157 8.39 -14.07 -25.64
N GLN A 158 8.91 -14.09 -26.87
CA GLN A 158 9.96 -13.17 -27.30
C GLN A 158 9.51 -11.70 -27.29
N ALA A 159 8.29 -11.40 -27.70
CA ALA A 159 7.73 -10.05 -27.66
C ALA A 159 7.60 -9.53 -26.22
N PHE A 160 7.08 -10.36 -25.31
CA PHE A 160 6.97 -10.02 -23.88
C PHE A 160 8.34 -9.89 -23.22
N MET A 161 9.29 -10.78 -23.52
CA MET A 161 10.66 -10.67 -23.04
C MET A 161 11.34 -9.39 -23.53
N THR A 162 11.11 -9.00 -24.78
CA THR A 162 11.63 -7.73 -25.32
C THR A 162 11.06 -6.52 -24.59
N LYS A 163 9.75 -6.50 -24.31
CA LYS A 163 9.11 -5.44 -23.51
C LYS A 163 9.67 -5.41 -22.07
N LEU A 164 9.84 -6.59 -21.45
CA LEU A 164 10.40 -6.72 -20.10
C LEU A 164 11.86 -6.26 -20.02
N ASP A 165 12.66 -6.54 -21.03
CA ASP A 165 14.07 -6.11 -21.10
C ASP A 165 14.19 -4.59 -21.28
N ASN A 166 13.33 -3.97 -22.07
CA ASN A 166 13.26 -2.51 -22.16
C ASN A 166 12.89 -1.90 -20.81
N LEU A 167 11.89 -2.46 -20.14
CA LEU A 167 11.43 -2.02 -18.82
C LEU A 167 12.51 -2.18 -17.74
N ARG A 168 13.32 -3.25 -17.81
CA ARG A 168 14.53 -3.42 -16.97
C ARG A 168 15.59 -2.36 -17.21
N ARG A 169 15.80 -1.99 -18.48
CA ARG A 169 16.78 -0.96 -18.84
C ARG A 169 16.35 0.39 -18.30
N ASP A 170 15.07 0.74 -18.46
CA ASP A 170 14.48 1.97 -17.93
C ASP A 170 14.47 1.98 -16.39
N TYR A 171 14.14 0.84 -15.75
CA TYR A 171 14.29 0.64 -14.31
C TYR A 171 15.72 0.94 -13.82
N THR A 172 16.73 0.41 -14.50
CA THR A 172 18.14 0.59 -14.12
C THR A 172 18.53 2.07 -14.18
N VAL A 173 18.12 2.77 -15.24
CA VAL A 173 18.38 4.20 -15.41
C VAL A 173 17.70 5.03 -14.32
N LEU A 174 16.45 4.73 -13.98
CA LEU A 174 15.73 5.43 -12.93
C LEU A 174 16.30 5.13 -11.54
N ARG A 175 16.67 3.88 -11.25
CA ARG A 175 17.27 3.47 -9.98
C ARG A 175 18.61 4.17 -9.71
N GLU A 176 19.44 4.36 -10.73
CA GLU A 176 20.74 5.01 -10.60
C GLU A 176 20.64 6.54 -10.40
N ARG A 177 19.50 7.13 -10.73
CA ARG A 177 19.23 8.57 -10.60
C ARG A 177 18.34 8.79 -9.36
N LYS A 178 18.59 9.85 -8.58
CA LYS A 178 17.71 10.21 -7.45
C LYS A 178 16.40 10.79 -7.99
N THR A 179 15.48 9.93 -8.40
CA THR A 179 14.21 10.26 -9.08
C THR A 179 13.02 10.26 -8.13
N THR A 180 11.94 10.95 -8.51
CA THR A 180 10.69 11.09 -7.75
C THR A 180 9.67 10.01 -8.12
N GLN A 181 8.67 9.73 -7.26
CA GLN A 181 7.60 8.75 -7.56
C GLN A 181 6.90 9.01 -8.90
N LYS A 182 6.71 10.28 -9.25
CA LYS A 182 6.07 10.70 -10.51
C LYS A 182 6.83 10.24 -11.76
N GLU A 183 8.15 10.09 -11.66
CA GLU A 183 8.99 9.58 -12.76
C GLU A 183 8.91 8.05 -12.89
N TRP A 184 8.45 7.36 -11.84
CA TRP A 184 8.27 5.90 -11.82
C TRP A 184 6.85 5.46 -12.18
N ASP A 185 5.85 6.33 -12.01
CA ASP A 185 4.47 6.01 -12.37
C ASP A 185 4.32 5.48 -13.82
N PRO A 186 5.02 6.01 -14.85
CA PRO A 186 4.99 5.44 -16.19
C PRO A 186 5.59 4.02 -16.26
N LEU A 187 6.66 3.76 -15.50
CA LEU A 187 7.32 2.46 -15.42
C LEU A 187 6.44 1.42 -14.71
N ILE A 188 5.71 1.85 -13.68
CA ILE A 188 4.73 1.03 -12.96
C ILE A 188 3.52 0.74 -13.84
N ALA A 189 3.02 1.74 -14.57
CA ALA A 189 1.91 1.56 -15.50
C ALA A 189 2.25 0.57 -16.62
N THR A 190 3.45 0.68 -17.22
CA THR A 190 3.91 -0.25 -18.26
C THR A 190 4.11 -1.67 -17.72
N LEU A 191 4.60 -1.83 -16.48
CA LEU A 191 4.69 -3.16 -15.85
C LEU A 191 3.30 -3.76 -15.62
N ASN A 192 2.34 -2.98 -15.10
CA ASN A 192 0.96 -3.42 -14.91
C ASN A 192 0.29 -3.82 -16.23
N GLU A 193 0.51 -3.03 -17.28
CA GLU A 193 -0.01 -3.31 -18.62
C GLU A 193 0.58 -4.62 -19.17
N LEU A 194 1.90 -4.80 -19.06
CA LEU A 194 2.57 -6.01 -19.51
C LEU A 194 2.09 -7.26 -18.76
N GLU A 195 1.95 -7.19 -17.43
CA GLU A 195 1.35 -8.26 -16.62
C GLU A 195 -0.08 -8.58 -17.08
N GLY A 196 -0.88 -7.54 -17.39
CA GLY A 196 -2.23 -7.66 -17.89
C GLY A 196 -2.30 -8.30 -19.28
N GLU A 197 -1.42 -7.91 -20.20
CA GLU A 197 -1.29 -8.50 -21.53
C GLU A 197 -0.91 -9.98 -21.46
N VAL A 198 0.11 -10.32 -20.67
CA VAL A 198 0.53 -11.72 -20.46
C VAL A 198 -0.62 -12.55 -19.89
N LYS A 199 -1.32 -12.04 -18.88
CA LYS A 199 -2.48 -12.72 -18.30
C LYS A 199 -3.60 -12.92 -19.33
N LYS A 200 -3.86 -11.91 -20.16
CA LYS A 200 -4.91 -11.95 -21.18
C LYS A 200 -4.60 -12.94 -22.29
N VAL A 201 -3.36 -12.96 -22.80
CA VAL A 201 -2.93 -13.88 -23.85
C VAL A 201 -2.94 -15.32 -23.34
N ARG A 202 -2.48 -15.56 -22.11
CA ARG A 202 -2.56 -16.88 -21.48
C ARG A 202 -4.00 -17.34 -21.20
N ALA A 203 -4.90 -16.42 -20.86
CA ALA A 203 -6.32 -16.73 -20.62
C ALA A 203 -7.11 -16.96 -21.91
N TYR A 204 -6.69 -16.37 -23.03
CA TYR A 204 -7.32 -16.51 -24.35
C TYR A 204 -6.25 -16.72 -25.41
N PRO A 205 -5.67 -17.94 -25.51
CA PRO A 205 -4.61 -18.25 -26.44
C PRO A 205 -5.06 -17.94 -27.87
N SER A 206 -4.45 -16.94 -28.48
CA SER A 206 -4.78 -16.55 -29.84
C SER A 206 -4.03 -17.46 -30.82
N ARG A 207 -4.66 -18.59 -31.18
CA ARG A 207 -4.45 -19.31 -32.45
C ARG A 207 -3.05 -19.90 -32.71
N ILE A 208 -2.93 -21.19 -32.38
CA ILE A 208 -2.52 -22.31 -33.22
C ILE A 208 -1.68 -21.95 -34.48
N ASP A 209 -0.38 -22.20 -34.37
CA ASP A 209 0.55 -22.28 -35.51
C ASP A 209 0.73 -23.77 -35.89
N GLU A 210 1.05 -24.09 -37.14
CA GLU A 210 1.26 -25.47 -37.62
C GLU A 210 2.42 -26.13 -36.88
N THR A 211 3.50 -25.39 -36.66
CA THR A 211 4.65 -25.81 -35.84
C THR A 211 4.24 -26.10 -34.38
N ARG A 212 3.26 -25.35 -33.86
CA ARG A 212 2.77 -25.53 -32.47
C ARG A 212 1.87 -26.75 -32.32
N LEU A 213 1.09 -27.11 -33.35
CA LEU A 213 0.32 -28.35 -33.33
C LEU A 213 1.25 -29.57 -33.30
N GLU A 214 2.34 -29.53 -34.05
CA GLU A 214 3.34 -30.59 -34.05
C GLU A 214 4.07 -30.70 -32.70
N ASP A 215 4.50 -29.57 -32.13
CA ASP A 215 5.14 -29.52 -30.81
C ASP A 215 4.18 -30.04 -29.70
N TRP A 216 2.90 -29.68 -29.77
CA TRP A 216 1.91 -30.15 -28.82
C TRP A 216 1.67 -31.65 -28.90
N MET A 217 1.62 -32.21 -30.12
CA MET A 217 1.56 -33.66 -30.30
C MET A 217 2.78 -34.36 -29.69
N ILE A 218 3.97 -33.76 -29.79
CA ILE A 218 5.19 -34.29 -29.16
C ILE A 218 5.08 -34.24 -27.63
N VAL A 219 4.55 -33.17 -27.05
CA VAL A 219 4.35 -33.04 -25.60
C VAL A 219 3.34 -34.07 -25.09
N LEU A 220 2.20 -34.25 -25.77
CA LEU A 220 1.20 -35.25 -25.39
C LEU A 220 1.74 -36.68 -25.52
N GLN A 221 2.54 -36.95 -26.55
CA GLN A 221 3.22 -38.23 -26.72
C GLN A 221 4.09 -38.54 -25.50
N ARG A 222 4.93 -37.58 -25.07
CA ARG A 222 5.78 -37.75 -23.88
C ARG A 222 4.96 -37.97 -22.61
N LYS A 223 3.89 -37.20 -22.39
CA LYS A 223 3.00 -37.40 -21.23
C LYS A 223 2.38 -38.80 -21.19
N ILE A 224 1.95 -39.33 -22.34
CA ILE A 224 1.39 -40.68 -22.45
C ILE A 224 2.47 -41.72 -22.14
N ASP A 225 3.64 -41.60 -22.76
CA ASP A 225 4.76 -42.54 -22.59
C ASP A 225 5.27 -42.55 -21.14
N ASP A 226 5.52 -41.37 -20.56
CA ASP A 226 5.96 -41.22 -19.17
C ASP A 226 4.91 -41.75 -18.20
N GLY A 227 3.63 -41.40 -18.42
CA GLY A 227 2.52 -41.87 -17.60
C GLY A 227 2.39 -43.39 -17.60
N MET A 228 2.58 -44.03 -18.75
CA MET A 228 2.58 -45.50 -18.88
C MET A 228 3.82 -46.12 -18.25
N LEU A 229 4.99 -45.48 -18.39
CA LEU A 229 6.27 -45.95 -17.85
C LEU A 229 6.26 -45.97 -16.32
N ILE A 230 5.78 -44.90 -15.69
CA ILE A 230 5.75 -44.75 -14.22
C ILE A 230 4.50 -45.38 -13.59
N GLY A 231 3.60 -45.96 -14.40
CA GLY A 231 2.41 -46.66 -13.94
C GLY A 231 1.27 -45.76 -13.43
N ARG A 232 1.35 -44.44 -13.62
CA ARG A 232 0.24 -43.50 -13.31
C ARG A 232 -0.90 -43.60 -14.31
N LEU A 233 -0.58 -43.97 -15.56
CA LEU A 233 -1.56 -44.19 -16.62
C LEU A 233 -1.72 -45.70 -16.87
N PRO A 234 -2.91 -46.28 -16.60
CA PRO A 234 -3.16 -47.69 -16.90
C PRO A 234 -2.92 -48.00 -18.38
N ARG A 235 -2.23 -49.10 -18.69
CA ARG A 235 -1.88 -49.49 -20.08
C ARG A 235 -3.07 -49.54 -21.04
N VAL A 236 -4.27 -49.82 -20.55
CA VAL A 236 -5.49 -49.82 -21.38
C VAL A 236 -5.88 -48.39 -21.77
N ARG A 237 -5.85 -47.45 -20.82
CA ARG A 237 -6.11 -46.02 -21.06
C ARG A 237 -4.98 -45.36 -21.86
N GLY A 238 -3.73 -45.70 -21.57
CA GLY A 238 -2.58 -45.19 -22.34
C GLY A 238 -2.64 -45.58 -23.81
N ARG A 239 -3.04 -46.82 -24.12
CA ARG A 239 -3.26 -47.24 -25.52
C ARG A 239 -4.42 -46.52 -26.19
N ASP A 240 -5.49 -46.21 -25.47
CA ASP A 240 -6.62 -45.43 -25.99
C ASP A 240 -6.22 -43.99 -26.33
N PHE A 241 -5.48 -43.32 -25.45
CA PHE A 241 -4.95 -41.98 -25.71
C PHE A 241 -3.93 -41.95 -26.85
N GLN A 242 -3.08 -42.98 -26.93
CA GLN A 242 -2.13 -43.14 -28.03
C GLN A 242 -2.84 -43.25 -29.38
N LEU A 243 -3.91 -44.05 -29.47
CA LEU A 243 -4.70 -44.19 -30.70
C LEU A 243 -5.34 -42.87 -31.14
N ARG A 244 -5.90 -42.11 -30.19
CA ARG A 244 -6.48 -40.79 -30.46
C ARG A 244 -5.42 -39.79 -30.91
N LEU A 245 -4.24 -39.80 -30.30
CA LEU A 245 -3.12 -38.95 -30.69
C LEU A 245 -2.60 -39.30 -32.10
N ASP A 246 -2.45 -40.59 -32.39
CA ASP A 246 -1.99 -41.09 -33.69
C ASP A 246 -2.97 -40.76 -34.82
N GLU A 247 -4.28 -40.78 -34.53
CA GLU A 247 -5.32 -40.36 -35.47
C GLU A 247 -5.18 -38.87 -35.81
N VAL A 248 -5.09 -38.01 -34.80
CA VAL A 248 -4.91 -36.56 -34.98
C VAL A 248 -3.60 -36.26 -35.73
N ARG A 249 -2.51 -36.95 -35.39
CA ARG A 249 -1.21 -36.79 -36.05
C ARG A 249 -1.24 -37.21 -37.51
N ARG A 250 -1.89 -38.34 -37.83
CA ARG A 250 -2.02 -38.82 -39.21
C ARG A 250 -2.77 -37.81 -40.07
N GLU A 251 -3.85 -37.27 -39.54
CA GLU A 251 -4.69 -36.30 -40.23
C GLU A 251 -3.98 -34.97 -40.44
N PHE A 252 -3.30 -34.46 -39.40
CA PHE A 252 -2.43 -33.30 -39.51
C PHE A 252 -1.37 -33.49 -40.61
N LEU A 253 -0.65 -34.62 -40.60
CA LEU A 253 0.37 -34.94 -41.61
C LEU A 253 -0.20 -35.11 -43.02
N GLN A 254 -1.45 -35.57 -43.17
CA GLN A 254 -2.09 -35.67 -44.48
C GLN A 254 -2.47 -34.29 -45.02
N ARG A 255 -2.99 -33.42 -44.17
CA ARG A 255 -3.46 -32.09 -44.59
C ARG A 255 -2.29 -31.17 -44.94
N ILE A 256 -1.19 -31.17 -44.17
CA ILE A 256 -0.01 -30.32 -44.45
C ILE A 256 0.80 -30.76 -45.68
N LYS A 257 0.59 -31.99 -46.21
CA LYS A 257 1.30 -32.48 -47.42
C LYS A 257 0.84 -31.80 -48.71
N GLY A 258 -0.35 -31.18 -48.73
CA GLY A 258 -0.93 -30.57 -49.93
C GLY A 258 -0.92 -29.04 -49.90
N GLN A 259 -1.15 -28.44 -48.75
CA GLN A 259 -1.20 -26.98 -48.55
C GLN A 259 -1.15 -26.65 -47.05
N PRO A 260 -0.74 -25.42 -46.65
CA PRO A 260 -0.89 -24.93 -45.29
C PRO A 260 -2.33 -25.08 -44.76
N LEU A 261 -2.48 -25.42 -43.48
CA LEU A 261 -3.78 -25.60 -42.85
C LEU A 261 -4.57 -24.28 -42.85
N THR A 262 -5.85 -24.35 -43.18
CA THR A 262 -6.76 -23.20 -43.02
C THR A 262 -7.04 -22.93 -41.55
N SER A 263 -7.55 -21.73 -41.23
CA SER A 263 -7.85 -21.35 -39.84
C SER A 263 -8.88 -22.26 -39.18
N ASP A 264 -9.83 -22.79 -39.94
CA ASP A 264 -10.89 -23.67 -39.42
C ASP A 264 -10.34 -25.07 -39.11
N GLU A 265 -9.48 -25.60 -39.99
CA GLU A 265 -8.81 -26.88 -39.77
C GLU A 265 -7.81 -26.83 -38.61
N LYS A 266 -7.14 -25.68 -38.42
CA LYS A 266 -6.30 -25.43 -37.23
C LYS A 266 -7.15 -25.50 -35.96
N GLY A 267 -8.30 -24.83 -35.94
CA GLY A 267 -9.24 -24.85 -34.83
C GLY A 267 -9.76 -26.25 -34.51
N GLU A 268 -10.10 -27.03 -35.56
CA GLU A 268 -10.54 -28.41 -35.43
C GLU A 268 -9.48 -29.32 -34.78
N ILE A 269 -8.24 -29.28 -35.30
CA ILE A 269 -7.14 -30.10 -34.77
C ILE A 269 -6.79 -29.69 -33.35
N SER A 270 -6.74 -28.38 -33.06
CA SER A 270 -6.50 -27.88 -31.71
C SER A 270 -7.58 -28.32 -30.72
N GLY A 271 -8.86 -28.21 -31.08
CA GLY A 271 -9.94 -28.63 -30.17
C GLY A 271 -9.89 -30.11 -29.83
N ARG A 272 -9.41 -30.95 -30.75
CA ARG A 272 -9.18 -32.39 -30.51
C ARG A 272 -7.98 -32.64 -29.62
N LEU A 273 -6.89 -31.88 -29.79
CA LEU A 273 -5.72 -31.94 -28.90
C LEU A 273 -6.05 -31.44 -27.49
N ASP A 274 -6.82 -30.36 -27.36
CA ASP A 274 -7.34 -29.84 -26.08
C ASP A 274 -8.17 -30.89 -25.34
N THR A 275 -9.11 -31.53 -26.05
CA THR A 275 -9.96 -32.57 -25.46
C THR A 275 -9.12 -33.76 -25.00
N LEU A 276 -8.15 -34.18 -25.83
CA LEU A 276 -7.23 -35.26 -25.49
C LEU A 276 -6.33 -34.91 -24.29
N GLU A 277 -5.80 -33.69 -24.23
CA GLU A 277 -5.00 -33.21 -23.12
C GLU A 277 -5.81 -33.17 -21.82
N SER A 278 -7.04 -32.63 -21.86
CA SER A 278 -7.93 -32.61 -20.72
C SER A 278 -8.21 -34.02 -20.19
N ASP A 279 -8.47 -34.98 -21.10
CA ASP A 279 -8.69 -36.37 -20.72
C ASP A 279 -7.45 -37.03 -20.09
N ILE A 280 -6.26 -36.70 -20.58
CA ILE A 280 -4.99 -37.18 -20.02
C ILE A 280 -4.74 -36.57 -18.64
N ASN A 281 -4.95 -35.25 -18.49
CA ASN A 281 -4.71 -34.53 -17.25
C ASN A 281 -5.62 -34.98 -16.11
N ASN A 282 -6.80 -35.57 -16.39
CA ASN A 282 -7.64 -36.19 -15.36
C ASN A 282 -6.99 -37.38 -14.62
N PHE A 283 -5.82 -37.86 -15.08
CA PHE A 283 -5.04 -38.94 -14.46
C PHE A 283 -3.76 -38.45 -13.74
N TRP A 284 -3.55 -37.13 -13.68
CA TRP A 284 -2.41 -36.47 -13.04
C TRP A 284 -2.86 -35.59 -11.87
#